data_AF-A0A853H3M9-F1
#
_entry.id   AF-A0A853H3M9-F1
#
_cell.length_a   1.000
_cell.length_b   1.000
_cell.length_c   1.000
_cell.angle_alpha   90.00
_cell.angle_beta   90.00
_cell.angle_gamma   90.00
#
_symmetry.space_group_name_H-M   'P 1'
#
loop_
_entity.id
_entity.type
_entity.pdbx_description
1 polymer ?
#
loop_
_entity_poly.entity_id
_entity_poly.type
_entity_poly.pdbx_seq_one_letter_code
_entity_poly.pdbx_strand_id
1 'polypeptide(L)'
;MTSIPAPSQSLLRQYLVLTKPRVTQLAVFCAVIGMFLASPGMPELGVVVAATVGIWLLAAAAFAVNCLIEQEIDARMLRTARRATARGTISNTQVIVFSGMLGGLGMVVLYHMVNPLTMWLTFATFVGYAIIYTMVLKPLTPQNIVIGGLSGAMPPALGWAAVANAVPAEAWTLVLIIFIWTPPHFWALALYRNNDYAKSGLPMLPVTHGKQFTRLHILLYSFALFAATLLPYIVRMSGMFYLCAAVILSGMFIMYAWRLYKAYSDELSRKLFRFSILYLALLFGALLIDHWIMLF
;
A
#
# COMPACT_ATOMS: atom_id res chain seq x y z
N MET A 1 -6.18 39.70 -22.50
CA MET A 1 -5.39 38.47 -22.70
C MET A 1 -6.26 37.28 -22.31
N THR A 2 -6.84 36.62 -23.31
CA THR A 2 -7.64 35.40 -23.17
C THR A 2 -6.76 34.26 -22.63
N SER A 3 -7.08 33.77 -21.44
CA SER A 3 -6.42 32.58 -20.89
C SER A 3 -6.78 31.38 -21.75
N ILE A 4 -5.76 30.77 -22.36
CA ILE A 4 -5.91 29.51 -23.09
C ILE A 4 -6.45 28.48 -22.08
N PRO A 5 -7.64 27.87 -22.30
CA PRO A 5 -8.11 26.82 -21.41
C PRO A 5 -7.09 25.68 -21.43
N ALA A 6 -6.58 25.32 -20.25
CA ALA A 6 -5.64 24.22 -20.13
C ALA A 6 -6.23 22.97 -20.83
N PRO A 7 -5.43 22.22 -21.61
CA PRO A 7 -5.94 21.11 -22.40
C PRO A 7 -6.73 20.15 -21.52
N SER A 8 -7.99 19.91 -21.89
CA SER A 8 -8.85 18.95 -21.20
C SER A 8 -8.17 17.58 -21.23
N GLN A 9 -7.88 17.02 -20.05
CA GLN A 9 -7.30 15.69 -19.96
C GLN A 9 -8.22 14.68 -20.67
N SER A 10 -7.67 13.79 -21.50
CA SER A 10 -8.47 12.78 -22.20
C SER A 10 -9.27 11.93 -21.20
N LEU A 11 -10.48 11.51 -21.57
CA LEU A 11 -11.35 10.70 -20.71
C LEU A 11 -10.65 9.43 -20.20
N LEU A 12 -9.89 8.74 -21.07
CA LEU A 12 -9.08 7.59 -20.67
C LEU A 12 -8.08 7.93 -19.55
N ARG A 13 -7.39 9.07 -19.67
CA ARG A 13 -6.46 9.54 -18.64
C ARG A 13 -7.16 9.89 -17.34
N GLN A 14 -8.40 10.38 -17.40
CA GLN A 14 -9.21 10.64 -16.21
C GLN A 14 -9.55 9.33 -15.47
N TYR A 15 -9.98 8.28 -16.18
CA TYR A 15 -10.23 6.96 -15.58
C TYR A 15 -8.95 6.31 -15.04
N LEU A 16 -7.83 6.39 -15.75
CA LEU A 16 -6.53 5.86 -15.28
C LEU A 16 -6.03 6.55 -14.02
N VAL A 17 -6.39 7.82 -13.79
CA VAL A 17 -6.02 8.50 -12.54
C VAL A 17 -6.80 7.94 -11.34
N LEU A 18 -8.03 7.44 -11.54
CA LEU A 18 -8.85 6.85 -10.48
C LEU A 18 -8.25 5.55 -9.93
N THR A 19 -7.49 4.81 -10.75
CA THR A 19 -6.85 3.55 -10.35
C THR A 19 -5.56 3.73 -9.54
N LYS A 20 -5.06 4.98 -9.40
CA LYS A 20 -3.83 5.34 -8.66
C LYS A 20 -2.62 4.44 -9.03
N PRO A 21 -2.16 4.43 -10.30
CA PRO A 21 -1.19 3.47 -10.83
C PRO A 21 0.13 3.41 -10.04
N ARG A 22 0.62 4.54 -9.54
CA ARG A 22 1.86 4.60 -8.75
C ARG A 22 1.74 3.91 -7.39
N VAL A 23 0.55 3.92 -6.80
CA VAL A 23 0.29 3.28 -5.50
C VAL A 23 0.06 1.79 -5.71
N THR A 24 -0.71 1.42 -6.75
CA THR A 24 -0.92 0.00 -7.10
C THR A 24 0.37 -0.70 -7.49
N GLN A 25 1.34 -0.01 -8.11
CA GLN A 25 2.60 -0.61 -8.54
C GLN A 25 3.38 -1.28 -7.41
N LEU A 26 3.53 -0.61 -6.27
CA LEU A 26 4.26 -1.19 -5.13
C LEU A 26 3.49 -2.37 -4.53
N ALA A 27 2.16 -2.28 -4.45
CA ALA A 27 1.32 -3.39 -3.99
C ALA A 27 1.45 -4.61 -4.92
N VAL A 28 1.36 -4.40 -6.23
CA VAL A 28 1.53 -5.46 -7.23
C VAL A 28 2.95 -6.05 -7.17
N PHE A 29 3.98 -5.22 -6.98
CA PHE A 29 5.35 -5.70 -6.77
C PHE A 29 5.46 -6.64 -5.56
N CYS A 30 4.87 -6.27 -4.42
CA CYS A 30 4.84 -7.14 -3.25
C CYS A 30 4.05 -8.44 -3.49
N ALA A 31 2.94 -8.38 -4.25
CA ALA A 31 2.20 -9.58 -4.64
C ALA A 31 3.03 -10.50 -5.54
N VAL A 32 3.76 -9.95 -6.52
CA VAL A 32 4.66 -10.74 -7.36
C VAL A 32 5.72 -11.42 -6.51
N ILE A 33 6.33 -10.73 -5.55
CA ILE A 33 7.31 -11.36 -4.66
C ILE A 33 6.69 -12.47 -3.82
N GLY A 34 5.46 -12.28 -3.33
CA GLY A 34 4.70 -13.33 -2.67
C GLY A 34 4.50 -14.59 -3.54
N MET A 35 4.20 -14.41 -4.84
CA MET A 35 4.07 -15.54 -5.78
C MET A 35 5.37 -16.33 -5.94
N PHE A 36 6.50 -15.62 -6.03
CA PHE A 36 7.81 -16.25 -6.22
C PHE A 36 8.34 -16.94 -4.96
N LEU A 37 8.04 -16.41 -3.78
CA LEU A 37 8.41 -17.03 -2.51
C LEU A 37 7.55 -18.25 -2.16
N ALA A 38 6.37 -18.39 -2.77
CA ALA A 38 5.43 -19.47 -2.47
C ALA A 38 5.83 -20.84 -3.04
N SER A 39 6.84 -20.90 -3.91
CA SER A 39 7.32 -22.14 -4.53
C SER A 39 8.85 -22.22 -4.47
N PRO A 40 9.43 -23.41 -4.24
CA PRO A 40 10.87 -23.64 -4.38
C PRO A 40 11.39 -23.48 -5.82
N GLY A 41 10.52 -23.39 -6.82
CA GLY A 41 10.89 -23.22 -8.23
C GLY A 41 10.20 -22.03 -8.87
N MET A 42 10.45 -21.83 -10.17
CA MET A 42 9.74 -20.82 -10.95
C MET A 42 8.23 -21.13 -10.94
N PRO A 43 7.38 -20.20 -10.46
CA PRO A 43 5.94 -20.35 -10.58
C PRO A 43 5.51 -20.38 -12.04
N GLU A 44 4.38 -21.03 -12.33
CA GLU A 44 3.82 -21.06 -13.68
C GLU A 44 3.53 -19.63 -14.17
N LEU A 45 4.12 -19.24 -15.30
CA LEU A 45 4.04 -17.86 -15.81
C LEU A 45 2.59 -17.44 -16.12
N GLY A 46 1.75 -18.38 -16.57
CA GLY A 46 0.33 -18.15 -16.80
C GLY A 46 -0.40 -17.69 -15.53
N VAL A 47 -0.16 -18.40 -14.42
CA VAL A 47 -0.71 -18.06 -13.10
C VAL A 47 -0.16 -16.73 -12.60
N VAL A 48 1.13 -16.47 -12.76
CA VAL A 48 1.75 -15.20 -12.34
C VAL A 48 1.12 -14.00 -13.06
N VAL A 49 0.93 -14.10 -14.37
CA VAL A 49 0.32 -13.03 -15.17
C VAL A 49 -1.16 -12.87 -14.80
N ALA A 50 -1.92 -13.96 -14.75
CA ALA A 50 -3.34 -13.93 -14.41
C ALA A 50 -3.60 -13.37 -13.00
N ALA A 51 -2.83 -13.79 -12.00
CA ALA A 51 -2.91 -13.30 -10.64
C ALA A 51 -2.51 -11.83 -10.54
N THR A 52 -1.44 -11.41 -11.22
CA THR A 52 -1.03 -10.00 -11.28
C THR A 52 -2.15 -9.11 -11.82
N VAL A 53 -2.75 -9.53 -12.95
CA VAL A 53 -3.85 -8.78 -13.58
C VAL A 53 -5.08 -8.76 -12.68
N GLY A 54 -5.50 -9.91 -12.14
CA GLY A 54 -6.66 -10.01 -11.26
C GLY A 54 -6.53 -9.17 -10.00
N ILE A 55 -5.41 -9.28 -9.29
CA ILE A 55 -5.12 -8.48 -8.07
C ILE A 55 -5.07 -6.98 -8.42
N TRP A 56 -4.44 -6.61 -9.53
CA TRP A 56 -4.38 -5.22 -9.97
C TRP A 56 -5.76 -4.65 -10.30
N LEU A 57 -6.63 -5.41 -10.98
CA LEU A 57 -8.00 -4.99 -11.31
C LEU A 57 -8.85 -4.74 -10.06
N LEU A 58 -8.83 -5.64 -9.07
CA LEU A 58 -9.53 -5.40 -7.80
C LEU A 58 -8.94 -4.24 -7.01
N ALA A 59 -7.62 -4.09 -6.96
CA ALA A 59 -6.99 -2.94 -6.31
C ALA A 59 -7.39 -1.62 -6.99
N ALA A 60 -7.41 -1.60 -8.33
CA ALA A 60 -7.87 -0.47 -9.12
C ALA A 60 -9.35 -0.14 -8.86
N ALA A 61 -10.21 -1.15 -8.76
CA ALA A 61 -11.61 -0.99 -8.37
C ALA A 61 -11.73 -0.36 -6.97
N ALA A 62 -10.93 -0.82 -6.00
CA ALA A 62 -10.93 -0.31 -4.63
C ALA A 62 -10.52 1.17 -4.58
N PHE A 63 -9.52 1.56 -5.37
CA PHE A 63 -9.09 2.95 -5.49
C PHE A 63 -10.13 3.84 -6.18
N ALA A 64 -10.87 3.32 -7.17
CA ALA A 64 -11.97 4.04 -7.79
C ALA A 64 -13.11 4.30 -6.78
N VAL A 65 -13.50 3.31 -5.98
CA VAL A 65 -14.47 3.48 -4.88
C VAL A 65 -13.96 4.49 -3.86
N ASN A 66 -12.69 4.41 -3.48
CA ASN A 66 -12.09 5.37 -2.55
C ASN A 66 -12.15 6.81 -3.08
N CYS A 67 -11.90 7.03 -4.38
CA CYS A 67 -12.03 8.36 -4.99
C CYS A 67 -13.48 8.86 -5.06
N LEU A 68 -14.46 7.95 -5.12
CA LEU A 68 -15.89 8.28 -5.08
C LEU A 68 -16.31 8.70 -3.67
N ILE A 69 -15.97 7.90 -2.65
CA ILE A 69 -16.31 8.18 -1.25
C ILE A 69 -15.66 9.48 -0.79
N GLU A 70 -14.41 9.72 -1.18
CA GLU A 70 -13.65 10.90 -0.76
C GLU A 70 -13.93 12.14 -1.60
N GLN A 71 -14.88 12.11 -2.55
CA GLN A 71 -15.09 13.21 -3.52
C GLN A 71 -15.25 14.59 -2.85
N GLU A 72 -15.99 14.67 -1.74
CA GLU A 72 -16.25 15.92 -1.02
C GLU A 72 -15.02 16.42 -0.26
N ILE A 73 -14.24 15.49 0.30
CA ILE A 73 -13.00 15.79 1.01
C ILE A 73 -11.93 16.23 -0.01
N ASP A 74 -11.84 15.52 -1.14
CA ASP A 74 -10.92 15.81 -2.23
C ASP A 74 -11.20 17.17 -2.87
N ALA A 75 -12.47 17.56 -3.02
CA ALA A 75 -12.86 18.88 -3.51
C ALA A 75 -12.33 20.03 -2.63
N ARG A 76 -12.12 19.78 -1.32
CA ARG A 76 -11.59 20.76 -0.36
C ARG A 76 -10.06 20.80 -0.28
N MET A 77 -9.35 19.89 -0.96
CA MET A 77 -7.88 19.79 -0.93
C MET A 77 -7.24 20.30 -2.22
N LEU A 78 -6.35 21.29 -2.13
CA LEU A 78 -5.61 21.91 -3.27
C LEU A 78 -4.97 20.91 -4.25
N ARG A 79 -4.56 19.72 -3.77
CA ARG A 79 -3.90 18.68 -4.57
C ARG A 79 -4.89 17.76 -5.31
N THR A 80 -6.06 17.47 -4.73
CA THR A 80 -7.02 16.49 -5.24
C THR A 80 -8.29 17.11 -5.78
N ALA A 81 -8.50 18.41 -5.58
CA ALA A 81 -9.58 19.19 -6.20
C ALA A 81 -9.57 19.17 -7.74
N ARG A 82 -8.42 18.82 -8.36
CA ARG A 82 -8.30 18.62 -9.81
C ARG A 82 -8.66 17.20 -10.27
N ARG A 83 -9.06 16.27 -9.41
CA ARG A 83 -9.50 14.93 -9.82
C ARG A 83 -10.81 15.00 -10.60
N ALA A 84 -11.02 14.06 -11.52
CA ALA A 84 -12.22 14.01 -12.35
C ALA A 84 -13.51 13.81 -11.53
N THR A 85 -13.43 13.02 -10.46
CA THR A 85 -14.50 12.86 -9.47
C THR A 85 -14.79 14.17 -8.73
N ALA A 86 -13.77 14.84 -8.20
CA ALA A 86 -13.92 16.11 -7.48
C ALA A 86 -14.43 17.27 -8.36
N ARG A 87 -14.16 17.23 -9.68
CA ARG A 87 -14.67 18.22 -10.66
C ARG A 87 -16.05 17.87 -11.22
N GLY A 88 -16.60 16.70 -10.89
CA GLY A 88 -17.85 16.21 -11.48
C GLY A 88 -17.77 15.89 -12.97
N THR A 89 -16.58 15.76 -13.56
CA THR A 89 -16.43 15.42 -14.99
C THR A 89 -16.73 13.95 -15.28
N ILE A 90 -16.65 13.09 -14.26
CA ILE A 90 -17.14 11.70 -14.29
C ILE A 90 -18.23 11.59 -13.22
N SER A 91 -19.41 11.08 -13.60
CA SER A 91 -20.55 10.96 -12.69
C SER A 91 -20.34 9.83 -11.68
N ASN A 92 -21.03 9.91 -10.54
CA ASN A 92 -20.96 8.88 -9.49
C ASN A 92 -21.35 7.50 -10.05
N THR A 93 -22.39 7.45 -10.89
CA THR A 93 -22.82 6.23 -11.58
C THR A 93 -21.73 5.67 -12.48
N GLN A 94 -21.02 6.51 -13.23
CA GLN A 94 -19.89 6.06 -14.07
C GLN A 94 -18.75 5.45 -13.23
N VAL A 95 -18.44 6.03 -12.07
CA VAL A 95 -17.40 5.47 -11.18
C VAL A 95 -17.83 4.14 -10.58
N ILE A 96 -19.08 4.01 -10.15
CA ILE A 96 -19.63 2.75 -9.60
C ILE A 96 -19.60 1.66 -10.68
N VAL A 97 -20.09 1.96 -11.89
CA VAL A 97 -20.11 1.01 -13.00
C VAL A 97 -18.68 0.63 -13.40
N PHE A 98 -17.76 1.60 -13.50
CA PHE A 98 -16.35 1.33 -13.79
C PHE A 98 -15.68 0.46 -12.73
N SER A 99 -15.88 0.77 -11.45
CA SER A 99 -15.34 -0.03 -10.35
C SER A 99 -15.94 -1.44 -10.33
N GLY A 100 -17.26 -1.58 -10.54
CA GLY A 100 -17.94 -2.86 -10.63
C GLY A 100 -17.42 -3.72 -11.79
N MET A 101 -17.18 -3.12 -12.96
CA MET A 101 -16.58 -3.83 -14.10
C MET A 101 -15.15 -4.28 -13.82
N LEU A 102 -14.30 -3.42 -13.26
CA LEU A 102 -12.93 -3.79 -12.91
C LEU A 102 -12.90 -4.88 -11.83
N GLY A 103 -13.69 -4.72 -10.77
CA GLY A 103 -13.79 -5.68 -9.67
C GLY A 103 -14.31 -7.04 -10.14
N GLY A 104 -15.41 -7.03 -10.92
CA GLY A 104 -15.99 -8.24 -11.49
C GLY A 104 -15.04 -8.96 -12.45
N LEU A 105 -14.39 -8.22 -13.36
CA LEU A 105 -13.39 -8.81 -14.27
C LEU A 105 -12.21 -9.40 -13.49
N GLY A 106 -11.71 -8.70 -12.48
CA GLY A 106 -10.66 -9.19 -11.60
C GLY A 106 -11.05 -10.48 -10.88
N MET A 107 -12.28 -10.56 -10.37
CA MET A 107 -12.78 -11.77 -9.70
C MET A 107 -12.89 -12.95 -10.68
N VAL A 108 -13.40 -12.72 -11.90
CA VAL A 108 -13.51 -13.75 -12.95
C VAL A 108 -12.13 -14.29 -13.32
N VAL A 109 -11.15 -13.40 -13.53
CA VAL A 109 -9.76 -13.80 -13.83
C VAL A 109 -9.18 -14.64 -12.69
N LEU A 110 -9.31 -14.18 -11.44
CA LEU A 110 -8.75 -14.92 -10.29
C LEU A 110 -9.44 -16.27 -10.07
N TYR A 111 -10.76 -16.35 -10.21
CA TYR A 111 -11.50 -17.58 -9.97
C TYR A 111 -11.20 -18.65 -11.01
N HIS A 112 -11.16 -18.28 -12.30
CA HIS A 112 -11.01 -19.24 -13.40
C HIS A 112 -9.56 -19.52 -13.79
N MET A 113 -8.64 -18.55 -13.66
CA MET A 113 -7.26 -18.68 -14.12
C MET A 113 -6.23 -18.84 -12.99
N VAL A 114 -6.66 -18.72 -11.73
CA VAL A 114 -5.77 -18.81 -10.57
C VAL A 114 -6.33 -19.80 -9.55
N ASN A 115 -7.19 -19.36 -8.63
CA ASN A 115 -7.93 -20.22 -7.71
C ASN A 115 -9.00 -19.41 -6.93
N PRO A 116 -10.02 -20.09 -6.36
CA PRO A 116 -11.06 -19.44 -5.56
C PRO A 116 -10.55 -18.74 -4.28
N LEU A 117 -9.48 -19.26 -3.65
CA LEU A 117 -8.94 -18.69 -2.41
C LEU A 117 -8.42 -17.27 -2.64
N THR A 118 -7.56 -17.10 -3.64
CA THR A 118 -7.00 -15.80 -4.02
C THR A 118 -8.09 -14.84 -4.45
N MET A 119 -9.12 -15.31 -5.16
CA MET A 119 -10.27 -14.48 -5.52
C MET A 119 -10.97 -13.93 -4.27
N TRP A 120 -11.38 -14.80 -3.35
CA TRP A 120 -12.10 -14.40 -2.14
C TRP A 120 -11.24 -13.53 -1.20
N LEU A 121 -9.95 -13.83 -1.05
CA LEU A 121 -9.04 -13.01 -0.26
C LEU A 121 -8.83 -11.62 -0.88
N THR A 122 -8.71 -11.54 -2.21
CA THR A 122 -8.57 -10.26 -2.90
C THR A 122 -9.86 -9.45 -2.80
N PHE A 123 -11.02 -10.11 -2.92
CA PHE A 123 -12.33 -9.49 -2.72
C PHE A 123 -12.52 -9.00 -1.27
N ALA A 124 -12.16 -9.80 -0.27
CA ALA A 124 -12.18 -9.40 1.12
C ALA A 124 -11.25 -8.20 1.39
N THR A 125 -10.07 -8.17 0.72
CA THR A 125 -9.15 -7.03 0.78
C THR A 125 -9.76 -5.77 0.16
N PHE A 126 -10.45 -5.90 -0.98
CA PHE A 126 -11.21 -4.82 -1.61
C PHE A 126 -12.28 -4.27 -0.64
N VAL A 127 -13.08 -5.14 -0.04
CA VAL A 127 -14.14 -4.76 0.93
C VAL A 127 -13.54 -4.10 2.17
N GLY A 128 -12.47 -4.67 2.72
CA GLY A 128 -11.74 -4.10 3.85
C GLY A 128 -11.22 -2.69 3.56
N TYR A 129 -10.67 -2.45 2.37
CA TYR A 129 -10.20 -1.13 1.98
C TYR A 129 -11.34 -0.14 1.72
N ALA A 130 -12.35 -0.55 0.95
CA ALA A 130 -13.43 0.33 0.50
C ALA A 130 -14.41 0.68 1.63
N ILE A 131 -14.80 -0.30 2.45
CA ILE A 131 -15.80 -0.11 3.50
C ILE A 131 -15.12 0.18 4.84
N ILE A 132 -14.34 -0.76 5.35
CA ILE A 132 -13.79 -0.68 6.72
C ILE A 132 -12.80 0.49 6.81
N TYR A 133 -11.83 0.58 5.91
CA TYR A 133 -10.86 1.67 5.93
C TYR A 133 -11.48 3.00 5.47
N THR A 134 -12.02 3.06 4.25
CA THR A 134 -12.39 4.35 3.65
C THR A 134 -13.63 4.97 4.26
N MET A 135 -14.72 4.21 4.48
CA MET A 135 -15.97 4.77 5.00
C MET A 135 -15.97 4.89 6.52
N VAL A 136 -15.39 3.92 7.24
CA VAL A 136 -15.51 3.84 8.70
C VAL A 136 -14.28 4.42 9.39
N LEU A 137 -13.11 3.80 9.22
CA LEU A 137 -11.94 4.14 10.03
C LEU A 137 -11.37 5.52 9.69
N LYS A 138 -11.23 5.83 8.40
CA LYS A 138 -10.59 7.06 7.94
C LYS A 138 -11.21 8.35 8.54
N PRO A 139 -12.54 8.54 8.55
CA PRO A 139 -13.15 9.71 9.17
C PRO A 139 -13.25 9.65 10.70
N LEU A 140 -13.25 8.45 11.31
CA LEU A 140 -13.64 8.30 12.72
C LEU A 140 -12.47 8.14 13.71
N THR A 141 -11.27 7.75 13.28
CA THR A 141 -10.20 7.42 14.24
C THR A 141 -8.79 7.82 13.79
N PRO A 142 -7.91 8.27 14.72
CA PRO A 142 -6.48 8.45 14.44
C PRO A 142 -5.71 7.15 14.20
N GLN A 143 -6.33 6.00 14.50
CA GLN A 143 -5.79 4.66 14.19
C GLN A 143 -6.15 4.19 12.78
N ASN A 144 -6.71 5.06 11.93
CA ASN A 144 -7.11 4.73 10.57
C ASN A 144 -5.97 4.12 9.73
N ILE A 145 -4.74 4.59 9.91
CA ILE A 145 -3.55 4.07 9.22
C ILE A 145 -3.14 2.70 9.77
N VAL A 146 -3.23 2.50 11.09
CA VAL A 146 -2.80 1.25 11.72
C VAL A 146 -3.78 0.13 11.34
N ILE A 147 -5.06 0.30 11.65
CA ILE A 147 -6.07 -0.74 11.39
C ILE A 147 -6.35 -0.87 9.89
N GLY A 148 -6.51 0.25 9.18
CA GLY A 148 -6.73 0.25 7.74
C GLY A 148 -5.51 -0.18 6.92
N GLY A 149 -4.32 -0.14 7.53
CA GLY A 149 -3.08 -0.62 6.93
C GLY A 149 -3.09 -2.11 6.61
N LEU A 150 -3.94 -2.89 7.28
CA LEU A 150 -4.06 -4.34 7.03
C LEU A 150 -4.45 -4.62 5.58
N SER A 151 -5.45 -3.93 5.04
CA SER A 151 -5.86 -4.13 3.63
C SER A 151 -4.75 -3.73 2.65
N GLY A 152 -3.94 -2.72 3.00
CA GLY A 152 -2.76 -2.34 2.21
C GLY A 152 -1.59 -3.34 2.32
N ALA A 153 -1.57 -4.15 3.38
CA ALA A 153 -0.51 -5.12 3.68
C ALA A 153 -0.76 -6.52 3.10
N MET A 154 -1.99 -6.82 2.65
CA MET A 154 -2.36 -8.11 2.06
C MET A 154 -1.66 -8.52 0.75
N PRO A 155 -1.18 -7.63 -0.14
CA PRO A 155 -0.68 -8.03 -1.46
C PRO A 155 0.30 -9.23 -1.49
N PRO A 156 1.34 -9.33 -0.65
CA PRO A 156 2.21 -10.50 -0.64
C PRO A 156 1.49 -11.80 -0.28
N ALA A 157 0.51 -11.78 0.63
CA ALA A 157 -0.29 -12.97 0.93
C ALA A 157 -1.25 -13.34 -0.21
N LEU A 158 -1.80 -12.36 -0.92
CA LEU A 158 -2.60 -12.61 -2.12
C LEU A 158 -1.77 -13.26 -3.23
N GLY A 159 -0.53 -12.78 -3.41
CA GLY A 159 0.44 -13.40 -4.30
C GLY A 159 0.78 -14.82 -3.88
N TRP A 160 1.07 -15.04 -2.59
CA TRP A 160 1.38 -16.37 -2.08
C TRP A 160 0.23 -17.36 -2.33
N ALA A 161 -1.01 -16.96 -2.01
CA ALA A 161 -2.21 -17.74 -2.25
C ALA A 161 -2.41 -18.06 -3.74
N ALA A 162 -2.00 -17.18 -4.65
CA ALA A 162 -2.16 -17.41 -6.09
C ALA A 162 -1.39 -18.64 -6.58
N VAL A 163 -0.21 -18.90 -6.00
CA VAL A 163 0.65 -20.01 -6.40
C VAL A 163 0.46 -21.23 -5.51
N ALA A 164 0.42 -21.05 -4.18
CA ALA A 164 0.34 -22.16 -3.23
C ALA A 164 -1.09 -22.60 -2.88
N ASN A 165 -2.11 -21.83 -3.27
CA ASN A 165 -3.50 -22.02 -2.83
C ASN A 165 -3.64 -22.17 -1.30
N ALA A 166 -2.78 -21.49 -0.56
CA ALA A 166 -2.72 -21.46 0.89
C ALA A 166 -2.09 -20.14 1.37
N VAL A 167 -2.34 -19.76 2.63
CA VAL A 167 -1.72 -18.59 3.27
C VAL A 167 -1.05 -19.03 4.58
N PRO A 168 0.14 -19.65 4.49
CA PRO A 168 0.84 -20.15 5.68
C PRO A 168 1.50 -18.99 6.45
N ALA A 169 2.21 -19.31 7.54
CA ALA A 169 2.80 -18.31 8.44
C ALA A 169 3.83 -17.41 7.75
N GLU A 170 4.51 -17.93 6.74
CA GLU A 170 5.46 -17.24 5.87
C GLU A 170 4.79 -16.08 5.13
N ALA A 171 3.62 -16.34 4.52
CA ALA A 171 2.82 -15.31 3.85
C ALA A 171 2.37 -14.22 4.84
N TRP A 172 1.92 -14.62 6.03
CA TRP A 172 1.54 -13.68 7.09
C TRP A 172 2.71 -12.87 7.65
N THR A 173 3.93 -13.42 7.61
CA THR A 173 5.15 -12.69 7.99
C THR A 173 5.40 -11.53 7.04
N LEU A 174 5.20 -11.73 5.73
CA LEU A 174 5.31 -10.66 4.74
C LEU A 174 4.22 -9.57 4.95
N VAL A 175 3.00 -9.99 5.26
CA VAL A 175 1.90 -9.07 5.60
C VAL A 175 2.26 -8.26 6.85
N LEU A 176 2.80 -8.91 7.89
CA LEU A 176 3.19 -8.25 9.14
C LEU A 176 4.25 -7.17 8.92
N ILE A 177 5.24 -7.42 8.06
CA ILE A 177 6.26 -6.43 7.71
C ILE A 177 5.62 -5.18 7.09
N ILE A 178 4.74 -5.34 6.08
CA ILE A 178 4.07 -4.20 5.43
C ILE A 178 3.13 -3.50 6.42
N PHE A 179 2.42 -4.27 7.25
CA PHE A 179 1.51 -3.75 8.26
C PHE A 179 2.23 -2.84 9.25
N ILE A 180 3.36 -3.27 9.82
CA ILE A 180 4.15 -2.46 10.77
C ILE A 180 4.89 -1.32 10.07
N TRP A 181 5.26 -1.48 8.81
CA TRP A 181 5.86 -0.41 7.99
C TRP A 181 4.87 0.72 7.67
N THR A 182 3.58 0.41 7.56
CA THR A 182 2.54 1.36 7.13
C THR A 182 2.44 2.59 8.04
N PRO A 183 2.37 2.47 9.39
CA PRO A 183 2.33 3.63 10.29
C PRO A 183 3.52 4.58 10.18
N PRO A 184 4.80 4.16 10.31
CA PRO A 184 5.92 5.09 10.22
C PRO A 184 6.03 5.74 8.82
N HIS A 185 5.65 5.03 7.75
CA HIS A 185 5.55 5.56 6.40
C HIS A 185 4.52 6.70 6.30
N PHE A 186 3.26 6.43 6.65
CA PHE A 186 2.19 7.41 6.50
C PHE A 186 2.26 8.54 7.51
N TRP A 187 2.73 8.31 8.73
CA TRP A 187 2.91 9.38 9.71
C TRP A 187 4.05 10.32 9.33
N ALA A 188 5.11 9.83 8.68
CA ALA A 188 6.12 10.71 8.09
C ALA A 188 5.52 11.63 7.00
N LEU A 189 4.56 11.14 6.21
CA LEU A 189 3.79 11.99 5.28
C LEU A 189 2.90 12.99 6.03
N ALA A 190 2.20 12.52 7.06
CA ALA A 190 1.26 13.33 7.84
C ALA A 190 1.93 14.50 8.55
N LEU A 191 3.16 14.34 9.03
CA LEU A 191 3.90 15.39 9.73
C LEU A 191 4.16 16.64 8.88
N TYR A 192 4.72 16.50 7.67
CA TYR A 192 5.00 17.65 6.79
C TYR A 192 3.77 18.10 5.98
N ARG A 193 2.66 17.36 6.07
CA ARG A 193 1.36 17.71 5.48
C ARG A 193 0.30 18.01 6.53
N ASN A 194 0.70 18.28 7.76
CA ASN A 194 -0.21 18.41 8.89
C ASN A 194 -1.30 19.47 8.65
N ASN A 195 -0.94 20.60 8.04
CA ASN A 195 -1.88 21.69 7.75
C ASN A 195 -2.95 21.28 6.72
N ASP A 196 -2.58 20.47 5.72
CA ASP A 196 -3.51 19.98 4.71
C ASP A 196 -4.52 18.99 5.34
N TYR A 197 -4.05 18.14 6.27
CA TYR A 197 -4.91 17.19 7.00
C TYR A 197 -5.83 17.89 8.02
N ALA A 198 -5.32 18.88 8.75
CA ALA A 198 -6.11 19.67 9.68
C ALA A 198 -7.25 20.43 8.97
N LYS A 199 -6.96 21.06 7.82
CA LYS A 199 -7.98 21.77 7.01
C LYS A 199 -9.06 20.86 6.43
N SER A 200 -8.73 19.58 6.19
CA SER A 200 -9.67 18.60 5.65
C SER A 200 -10.46 17.85 6.74
N GLY A 201 -10.23 18.15 8.02
CA GLY A 201 -10.93 17.51 9.13
C GLY A 201 -10.53 16.04 9.35
N LEU A 202 -9.43 15.57 8.75
CA LEU A 202 -8.99 14.19 8.88
C LEU A 202 -8.23 14.01 10.22
N PRO A 203 -8.64 13.08 11.09
CA PRO A 203 -8.11 12.92 12.45
C PRO A 203 -6.73 12.23 12.47
N MET A 204 -5.79 12.65 11.63
CA MET A 204 -4.45 12.05 11.57
C MET A 204 -3.72 12.21 12.91
N LEU A 205 -2.84 11.25 13.26
CA LEU A 205 -2.11 11.28 14.53
C LEU A 205 -1.43 12.62 14.87
N PRO A 206 -0.75 13.33 13.94
CA PRO A 206 -0.15 14.63 14.26
C PRO A 206 -1.18 15.76 14.42
N VAL A 207 -2.39 15.60 13.90
CA VAL A 207 -3.51 16.56 14.06
C VAL A 207 -4.16 16.38 15.43
N THR A 208 -4.37 15.14 15.86
CA THR A 208 -5.10 14.81 17.10
C THR A 208 -4.22 14.81 18.35
N HIS A 209 -2.98 14.30 18.24
CA HIS A 209 -2.06 14.10 19.38
C HIS A 209 -0.77 14.92 19.26
N GLY A 210 -0.64 15.70 18.19
CA GLY A 210 0.50 16.58 17.97
C GLY A 210 1.73 15.90 17.35
N LYS A 211 2.65 16.74 16.88
CA LYS A 211 3.86 16.30 16.16
C LYS A 211 4.81 15.50 17.04
N GLN A 212 4.96 15.86 18.32
CA GLN A 212 5.89 15.18 19.22
C GLN A 212 5.50 13.72 19.45
N PHE A 213 4.22 13.47 19.75
CA PHE A 213 3.69 12.12 19.94
C PHE A 213 3.83 11.27 18.68
N THR A 214 3.54 11.88 17.52
CA THR A 214 3.67 11.21 16.21
C THR A 214 5.13 10.82 15.92
N ARG A 215 6.09 11.70 16.22
CA ARG A 215 7.53 11.40 16.03
C ARG A 215 8.00 10.25 16.91
N LEU A 216 7.50 10.18 18.16
CA LEU A 216 7.77 9.05 19.04
C LEU A 216 7.21 7.75 18.47
N HIS A 217 5.97 7.77 17.98
CA HIS A 217 5.34 6.59 17.37
C HIS A 217 6.07 6.11 16.11
N ILE A 218 6.53 7.02 15.25
CA ILE A 218 7.37 6.67 14.10
C ILE A 218 8.63 5.92 14.57
N LEU A 219 9.28 6.40 15.63
CA LEU A 219 10.49 5.76 16.17
C LEU A 219 10.18 4.38 16.77
N LEU A 220 9.14 4.25 17.60
CA LEU A 220 8.74 2.98 18.22
C LEU A 220 8.35 1.93 17.16
N TYR A 221 7.56 2.33 16.15
CA TYR A 221 7.23 1.45 15.04
C TYR A 221 8.43 1.13 14.16
N SER A 222 9.46 1.97 14.09
CA SER A 222 10.71 1.64 13.38
C SER A 222 11.47 0.50 14.07
N PHE A 223 11.47 0.44 15.40
CA PHE A 223 12.03 -0.69 16.15
C PHE A 223 11.17 -1.94 16.00
N ALA A 224 9.85 -1.82 16.07
CA ALA A 224 8.94 -2.94 15.82
C ALA A 224 9.10 -3.49 14.39
N LEU A 225 9.27 -2.60 13.40
CA LEU A 225 9.52 -2.97 12.01
C LEU A 225 10.82 -3.73 11.90
N PHE A 226 11.90 -3.25 12.55
CA PHE A 226 13.16 -3.97 12.57
C PHE A 226 13.01 -5.38 13.16
N ALA A 227 12.30 -5.54 14.27
CA ALA A 227 12.03 -6.87 14.84
C ALA A 227 11.26 -7.76 13.84
N ALA A 228 10.25 -7.21 13.17
CA ALA A 228 9.46 -7.94 12.17
C ALA A 228 10.27 -8.35 10.94
N THR A 229 11.24 -7.54 10.50
CA THR A 229 12.12 -7.88 9.37
C THR A 229 13.20 -8.90 9.72
N LEU A 230 13.39 -9.24 10.99
CA LEU A 230 14.23 -10.38 11.36
C LEU A 230 13.47 -11.72 11.28
N LEU A 231 12.13 -11.69 11.28
CA LEU A 231 11.30 -12.90 11.29
C LEU A 231 11.56 -13.82 10.10
N PRO A 232 11.68 -13.35 8.83
CA PRO A 232 11.99 -14.23 7.70
C PRO A 232 13.23 -15.09 7.91
N TYR A 233 14.27 -14.53 8.54
CA TYR A 233 15.49 -15.27 8.85
C TYR A 233 15.27 -16.26 10.01
N ILE A 234 14.56 -15.83 11.08
CA ILE A 234 14.29 -16.67 12.25
C ILE A 234 13.44 -17.89 11.89
N VAL A 235 12.41 -17.72 11.05
CA VAL A 235 11.55 -18.82 10.59
C VAL A 235 12.19 -19.64 9.46
N ARG A 236 13.45 -19.34 9.10
CA ARG A 236 14.21 -20.01 8.04
C ARG A 236 13.59 -19.90 6.64
N MET A 237 12.84 -18.84 6.40
CA MET A 237 12.34 -18.45 5.07
C MET A 237 13.41 -17.73 4.23
N SER A 238 14.47 -17.23 4.87
CA SER A 238 15.56 -16.49 4.23
C SER A 238 16.91 -16.80 4.90
N GLY A 239 18.01 -16.59 4.19
CA GLY A 239 19.39 -16.77 4.61
C GLY A 239 20.12 -15.49 4.99
N MET A 240 21.45 -15.57 4.96
CA MET A 240 22.36 -14.51 5.41
C MET A 240 22.29 -13.24 4.57
N PHE A 241 22.05 -13.37 3.27
CA PHE A 241 22.04 -12.20 2.38
C PHE A 241 20.85 -11.29 2.73
N TYR A 242 19.66 -11.86 2.88
CA TYR A 242 18.50 -11.12 3.39
C TYR A 242 18.76 -10.51 4.77
N LEU A 243 19.30 -11.29 5.71
CA LEU A 243 19.56 -10.82 7.08
C LEU A 243 20.46 -9.56 7.08
N CYS A 244 21.56 -9.59 6.33
CA CYS A 244 22.45 -8.44 6.19
C CYS A 244 21.73 -7.23 5.60
N ALA A 245 20.94 -7.41 4.54
CA ALA A 245 20.15 -6.34 3.94
C ALA A 245 19.12 -5.77 4.93
N ALA A 246 18.39 -6.62 5.64
CA ALA A 246 17.39 -6.23 6.63
C ALA A 246 17.98 -5.41 7.78
N VAL A 247 19.15 -5.81 8.31
CA VAL A 247 19.86 -5.07 9.37
C VAL A 247 20.33 -3.71 8.88
N ILE A 248 20.96 -3.63 7.71
CA ILE A 248 21.48 -2.37 7.17
C ILE A 248 20.32 -1.40 6.88
N LEU A 249 19.30 -1.86 6.15
CA LEU A 249 18.15 -1.04 5.78
C LEU A 249 17.38 -0.56 7.02
N SER A 250 17.18 -1.43 8.01
CA SER A 250 16.42 -1.09 9.21
C SER A 250 17.21 -0.17 10.15
N GLY A 251 18.54 -0.35 10.23
CA GLY A 251 19.43 0.58 10.92
C GLY A 251 19.36 2.00 10.30
N MET A 252 19.35 2.09 8.96
CA MET A 252 19.16 3.36 8.27
C MET A 252 17.77 3.96 8.54
N PHE A 253 16.72 3.15 8.54
CA PHE A 253 15.35 3.61 8.83
C PHE A 253 15.24 4.17 10.25
N ILE A 254 15.74 3.43 11.24
CA ILE A 254 15.79 3.85 12.65
C ILE A 254 16.61 5.12 12.82
N MET A 255 17.74 5.26 12.12
CA MET A 255 18.54 6.48 12.15
C MET A 255 17.73 7.70 11.64
N TYR A 256 16.99 7.58 10.54
CA TYR A 256 16.11 8.65 10.07
C TYR A 256 15.00 8.97 11.08
N ALA A 257 14.35 7.94 11.63
CA ALA A 257 13.30 8.09 12.64
C ALA A 257 13.83 8.75 13.93
N TRP A 258 15.03 8.38 14.37
CA TRP A 258 15.69 8.97 15.54
C TRP A 258 16.06 10.43 15.33
N ARG A 259 16.66 10.76 14.18
CA ARG A 259 16.95 12.16 13.81
C ARG A 259 15.66 12.97 13.79
N LEU A 260 14.58 12.40 13.23
CA LEU A 260 13.27 13.06 13.19
C LEU A 260 12.70 13.24 14.59
N TYR A 261 12.86 12.26 15.49
CA TYR A 261 12.44 12.33 16.90
C TYR A 261 13.23 13.34 17.73
N LYS A 262 14.53 13.52 17.46
CA LYS A 262 15.38 14.54 18.09
C LYS A 262 15.06 15.95 17.58
N ALA A 263 15.16 16.16 16.27
CA ALA A 263 15.00 17.47 15.64
C ALA A 263 14.06 17.37 14.42
N TYR A 264 12.83 17.86 14.58
CA TYR A 264 11.84 17.83 13.52
C TYR A 264 12.20 18.81 12.40
N SER A 265 12.15 18.35 11.15
CA SER A 265 12.07 19.23 9.98
C SER A 265 11.21 18.59 8.89
N ASP A 266 10.50 19.43 8.13
CA ASP A 266 9.69 18.97 6.98
C ASP A 266 10.56 18.31 5.90
N GLU A 267 11.83 18.71 5.79
CA GLU A 267 12.79 18.08 4.89
C GLU A 267 13.12 16.66 5.34
N LEU A 268 13.41 16.46 6.63
CA LEU A 268 13.73 15.16 7.18
C LEU A 268 12.52 14.20 7.13
N SER A 269 11.32 14.70 7.40
CA SER A 269 10.07 13.92 7.25
C SER A 269 9.85 13.48 5.79
N ARG A 270 10.16 14.35 4.82
CA ARG A 270 10.12 14.01 3.38
C ARG A 270 11.19 12.98 3.00
N LYS A 271 12.41 13.09 3.54
CA LYS A 271 13.49 12.11 3.33
C LYS A 271 13.10 10.75 3.88
N LEU A 272 12.59 10.68 5.12
CA LEU A 272 12.09 9.43 5.71
C LEU A 272 10.96 8.81 4.88
N PHE A 273 9.97 9.61 4.46
CA PHE A 273 8.89 9.13 3.60
C PHE A 273 9.39 8.54 2.27
N ARG A 274 10.30 9.22 1.57
CA ARG A 274 10.89 8.69 0.32
C ARG A 274 11.74 7.44 0.57
N PHE A 275 12.57 7.48 1.60
CA PHE A 275 13.40 6.34 1.99
C PHE A 275 12.54 5.13 2.34
N SER A 276 11.41 5.32 3.02
CA SER A 276 10.54 4.20 3.42
C SER A 276 9.95 3.43 2.21
N ILE A 277 9.72 4.09 1.07
CA ILE A 277 9.29 3.42 -0.17
C ILE A 277 10.45 2.58 -0.73
N LEU A 278 11.64 3.18 -0.81
CA LEU A 278 12.85 2.50 -1.28
C LEU A 278 13.22 1.33 -0.35
N TYR A 279 13.11 1.54 0.96
CA TYR A 279 13.32 0.54 2.00
C TYR A 279 12.49 -0.70 1.74
N LEU A 280 11.17 -0.54 1.52
CA LEU A 280 10.28 -1.68 1.31
C LEU A 280 10.61 -2.42 0.01
N ALA A 281 10.88 -1.66 -1.07
CA ALA A 281 11.26 -2.23 -2.36
C ALA A 281 12.58 -3.03 -2.27
N LEU A 282 13.60 -2.47 -1.63
CA LEU A 282 14.89 -3.13 -1.43
C LEU A 282 14.81 -4.34 -0.51
N LEU A 283 14.02 -4.25 0.58
CA LEU A 283 13.85 -5.34 1.53
C LEU A 283 13.18 -6.55 0.88
N PHE A 284 12.08 -6.33 0.15
CA PHE A 284 11.39 -7.39 -0.58
C PHE A 284 12.21 -7.90 -1.78
N GLY A 285 12.93 -7.01 -2.48
CA GLY A 285 13.88 -7.41 -3.50
C GLY A 285 15.01 -8.29 -2.96
N ALA A 286 15.53 -7.99 -1.77
CA ALA A 286 16.52 -8.81 -1.09
C ALA A 286 15.96 -10.19 -0.70
N LEU A 287 14.72 -10.29 -0.22
CA LEU A 287 14.05 -11.58 0.01
C LEU A 287 13.99 -12.42 -1.26
N LEU A 288 13.58 -11.80 -2.37
CA LEU A 288 13.47 -12.51 -3.65
C LEU A 288 14.84 -13.02 -4.13
N ILE A 289 15.88 -12.18 -4.07
CA ILE A 289 17.24 -12.58 -4.47
C ILE A 289 17.76 -13.70 -3.56
N ASP A 290 17.56 -13.57 -2.26
CA ASP A 290 18.01 -14.53 -1.25
C ASP A 290 17.32 -15.90 -1.41
N HIS A 291 16.02 -15.92 -1.73
CA HIS A 291 15.28 -17.13 -2.08
C HIS A 291 15.95 -17.91 -3.20
N TRP A 292 16.36 -17.22 -4.27
CA TRP A 292 17.08 -17.85 -5.36
C TRP A 292 18.48 -18.31 -4.97
N ILE A 293 19.20 -17.53 -4.16
CA ILE A 293 20.54 -17.93 -3.67
C ILE A 293 20.47 -19.22 -2.84
N MET A 294 19.44 -19.40 -2.02
CA MET A 294 19.30 -20.61 -1.18
C MET A 294 18.91 -21.87 -1.96
N LEU A 295 18.37 -21.71 -3.18
CA LEU A 295 18.00 -22.84 -4.04
C LEU A 295 19.19 -23.43 -4.80
N PHE A 296 20.31 -22.71 -4.86
CA PHE A 296 21.57 -23.13 -5.50
C PHE A 296 22.64 -23.47 -4.46
#